data_AF-A0A925A126-F1
#
_entry.id   AF-A0A925A126-F1
#
_cell.length_a   1.000
_cell.length_b   1.000
_cell.length_c   1.000
_cell.angle_alpha   90.00
_cell.angle_beta   90.00
_cell.angle_gamma   90.00
#
_symmetry.space_group_name_H-M   'P 1'
#
loop_
_entity.id
_entity.type
_entity.pdbx_description
1 polymer ?
#
loop_
_entity_poly.entity_id
_entity_poly.type
_entity_poly.pdbx_seq_one_letter_code
_entity_poly.pdbx_strand_id
1 'polypeptide(L)' 'GIRRFVEDAHNITRWTDVEDRGGHFAALEEPGTLVDDVREFLRGLR' A
#
# COMPACT_ATOMS: atom_id res chain seq x y z
N GLY A 1 10.80 -8.62 -0.62
CA GLY A 1 9.40 -9.07 -0.63
C GLY A 1 8.91 -9.30 -2.05
N ILE A 2 7.60 -9.34 -2.25
CA ILE A 2 6.94 -9.60 -3.55
C ILE A 2 7.07 -8.44 -4.55
N ARG A 3 7.46 -7.24 -4.10
CA ARG A 3 7.66 -6.03 -4.93
C ARG A 3 8.49 -6.28 -6.19
N ARG A 4 9.56 -7.09 -6.09
CA ARG A 4 10.48 -7.39 -7.19
C ARG A 4 9.82 -7.97 -8.44
N PHE A 5 8.64 -8.57 -8.30
CA PHE A 5 7.92 -9.19 -9.43
C PHE A 5 7.18 -8.18 -10.30
N VAL A 6 7.01 -6.94 -9.83
CA VAL A 6 6.20 -5.92 -10.52
C VAL A 6 6.97 -4.63 -10.81
N GLU A 7 8.16 -4.45 -10.22
CA GLU A 7 8.93 -3.21 -10.35
C GLU A 7 9.48 -2.96 -11.76
N ASP A 8 9.78 -4.02 -12.53
CA ASP A 8 10.24 -3.87 -13.91
C ASP A 8 9.13 -3.39 -14.86
N ALA A 9 7.86 -3.65 -14.53
CA ALA A 9 6.71 -3.33 -15.38
C ALA A 9 6.00 -2.02 -14.99
N HIS A 10 6.33 -1.43 -13.84
CA HIS A 10 5.59 -0.28 -13.28
C HIS A 10 6.53 0.74 -12.65
N ASN A 11 6.21 2.03 -12.80
CA ASN A 11 6.89 3.08 -12.04
C ASN A 11 6.36 3.13 -10.59
N ILE A 12 6.87 2.25 -9.73
CA ILE A 12 6.45 2.14 -8.33
C ILE A 12 7.14 3.22 -7.49
N THR A 13 6.43 4.31 -7.20
CA THR A 13 6.95 5.46 -6.43
C THR A 13 6.73 5.34 -4.91
N ARG A 14 5.83 4.47 -4.47
CA ARG A 14 5.61 4.14 -3.05
C ARG A 14 5.27 2.67 -2.89
N TRP A 15 5.74 2.07 -1.80
CA TRP A 15 5.45 0.69 -1.41
C TRP A 15 5.40 0.62 0.12
N THR A 16 4.31 0.09 0.66
CA THR A 16 4.10 -0.07 2.10
C THR A 16 3.91 -1.56 2.38
N ASP A 17 4.86 -2.17 3.11
CA ASP A 17 4.69 -3.53 3.61
C ASP A 17 3.85 -3.49 4.90
N VAL A 18 2.77 -4.27 4.94
CA VAL A 18 1.93 -4.44 6.13
C VAL A 18 2.11 -5.88 6.60
N GLU A 19 2.73 -6.04 7.76
CA GLU A 19 3.02 -7.33 8.37
C GLU A 19 2.02 -7.62 9.51
N ASP A 20 1.79 -8.91 9.79
CA ASP A 20 1.04 -9.43 10.95
C ASP A 20 -0.48 -9.15 11.05
N ARG A 21 -1.08 -8.45 10.07
CA ARG A 21 -2.53 -8.16 10.05
C ARG A 21 -3.09 -7.91 8.64
N GLY A 22 -4.41 -8.01 8.52
CA GLY A 22 -5.13 -7.86 7.25
C GLY A 22 -5.06 -9.08 6.34
N GLY A 23 -5.62 -8.92 5.14
CA GLY A 23 -5.80 -10.00 4.17
C GLY A 23 -6.18 -9.47 2.79
N HIS A 24 -6.87 -10.29 2.01
CA HIS A 24 -7.24 -9.94 0.63
C HIS A 24 -8.16 -8.72 0.57
N PHE A 25 -9.01 -8.51 1.59
CA PHE A 25 -9.99 -7.44 1.62
C PHE A 25 -9.55 -6.32 2.57
N ALA A 26 -8.39 -5.71 2.31
CA ALA A 26 -7.80 -4.67 3.17
C ALA A 26 -8.78 -3.53 3.56
N ALA A 27 -9.69 -3.14 2.66
CA ALA A 27 -10.70 -2.11 2.95
C ALA A 27 -11.75 -2.55 3.99
N LEU A 28 -12.01 -3.85 4.12
CA LEU A 28 -12.95 -4.42 5.09
C LEU A 28 -12.23 -4.85 6.37
N GLU A 29 -11.06 -5.47 6.23
CA GLU A 29 -10.30 -6.04 7.33
C GLU A 29 -9.54 -4.96 8.12
N GLU A 30 -8.92 -4.00 7.42
CA GLU A 30 -8.07 -2.97 8.00
C GLU A 30 -8.35 -1.56 7.42
N PRO A 31 -9.61 -1.07 7.52
CA PRO A 31 -10.05 0.16 6.85
C PRO A 31 -9.22 1.39 7.26
N GLY A 32 -8.85 1.50 8.55
CA GLY A 32 -8.06 2.62 9.05
C GLY A 32 -6.67 2.67 8.44
N THR A 33 -5.97 1.53 8.45
CA THR A 33 -4.62 1.42 7.87
C THR A 33 -4.62 1.74 6.39
N LEU A 34 -5.58 1.23 5.62
CA LEU A 34 -5.70 1.55 4.20
C LEU A 34 -5.96 3.04 3.96
N VAL A 35 -6.89 3.64 4.70
CA VAL A 35 -7.24 5.05 4.55
C VAL A 35 -6.06 5.96 4.87
N ASP A 36 -5.31 5.65 5.92
CA ASP A 36 -4.15 6.45 6.32
C ASP A 36 -3.03 6.36 5.29
N ASP A 37 -2.74 5.16 4.77
CA ASP A 37 -1.74 4.98 3.72
C ASP A 37 -2.11 5.74 2.45
N VAL A 38 -3.37 5.65 1.98
CA VAL A 38 -3.84 6.41 0.81
C VAL A 38 -3.72 7.92 1.03
N ARG A 39 -4.09 8.42 2.22
CA ARG A 39 -3.99 9.86 2.54
C ARG A 39 -2.55 10.33 2.54
N GLU A 40 -1.64 9.56 3.12
CA GLU A 40 -0.23 9.91 3.17
C GLU A 40 0.38 9.98 1.77
N PHE A 41 0.06 9.04 0.90
CA PHE A 41 0.51 9.06 -0.50
C PHE A 41 0.08 10.35 -1.19
N LEU A 42 -1.22 10.68 -1.13
CA LEU A 42 -1.76 11.84 -1.82
C LEU A 42 -1.28 13.17 -1.23
N ARG A 43 -0.99 13.24 0.07
CA ARG A 43 -0.37 14.43 0.69
C ARG A 43 1.01 14.72 0.11
N GLY A 44 1.80 13.70 -0.22
CA GLY A 44 3.12 13.85 -0.84
C GLY A 44 3.10 14.31 -2.30
N LEU A 45 1.92 14.38 -2.93
CA LEU A 45 1.75 14.83 -4.33
C LEU A 45 1.27 16.28 -4.45
N ARG A 46 1.07 16.98 -3.32
CA ARG A 46 0.69 18.38 -3.27
C ARG A 46 1.92 19.29 -3.20
#